data_AF-A0AAV9Z3K1-F1
#
_entry.id   AF-A0AAV9Z3K1-F1
#
_cell.length_a   1.000
_cell.length_b   1.000
_cell.length_c   1.000
_cell.angle_alpha   90.00
_cell.angle_beta   90.00
_cell.angle_gamma   90.00
#
_symmetry.space_group_name_H-M   'P 1'
#
loop_
_entity.id
_entity.type
_entity.pdbx_description
1 polymer ?
#
loop_
_entity_poly.entity_id
_entity_poly.type
_entity_poly.pdbx_seq_one_letter_code
_entity_poly.pdbx_strand_id
1 'polypeptide(L)'
;MACALYVISILLSGCSRCQRAWYCSEDHMHKVVTYYTDWPQHQQHCHPAEPESMITISPQAELKCISVMRSCFLQTKTRPKIITVQCRPPQQPSRTRVCPTPMLQTYFDNPPNNMVLTQGLNKIYLRYPLQIFFSTTALSDASPENRAISKITETPR
;
A
#
# COMPACT_ATOMS: atom_id res chain seq x y z
N MET A 1 5.57 -7.92 -19.14
CA MET A 1 4.18 -8.32 -18.80
C MET A 1 3.51 -7.08 -18.24
N ALA A 2 2.68 -6.38 -19.01
CA ALA A 2 2.11 -5.13 -18.56
C ALA A 2 0.95 -5.39 -17.58
N CYS A 3 1.09 -4.91 -16.35
CA CYS A 3 0.01 -4.91 -15.37
C CYS A 3 -0.69 -3.55 -15.44
N ALA A 4 -2.00 -3.55 -15.67
CA ALA A 4 -2.73 -2.30 -15.92
C ALA A 4 -3.13 -1.57 -14.63
N LEU A 5 -3.37 -2.30 -13.53
CA LEU A 5 -3.86 -1.69 -12.30
C LEU A 5 -3.46 -2.50 -11.05
N TYR A 6 -2.99 -1.79 -10.02
CA TYR A 6 -2.78 -2.30 -8.67
C TYR A 6 -3.60 -1.48 -7.71
N VAL A 7 -4.29 -2.16 -6.80
CA VAL A 7 -4.93 -1.51 -5.66
C VAL A 7 -4.07 -1.79 -4.43
N ILE A 8 -3.48 -0.72 -3.92
CA ILE A 8 -2.70 -0.69 -2.70
C ILE A 8 -3.55 0.00 -1.64
N SER A 9 -4.11 -0.74 -0.69
CA SER A 9 -4.67 -0.12 0.52
C SER A 9 -3.54 0.65 1.20
N ILE A 10 -3.68 1.97 1.33
CA ILE A 10 -2.59 2.79 1.86
C ILE A 10 -2.44 2.50 3.34
N LEU A 11 -1.20 2.38 3.77
CA LEU A 11 -0.82 2.48 5.17
C LEU A 11 -0.33 3.91 5.39
N LEU A 12 -1.26 4.86 5.62
CA LEU A 12 -1.01 6.32 5.71
C LEU A 12 -0.31 6.78 7.00
N SER A 13 -0.20 5.94 8.02
CA SER A 13 0.27 6.36 9.34
C SER A 13 1.04 5.24 10.03
N GLY A 14 2.35 5.43 10.21
CA GLY A 14 3.18 4.53 11.00
C GLY A 14 3.08 4.80 12.51
N CYS A 15 3.22 3.78 13.33
CA CYS A 15 3.46 3.95 14.76
C CYS A 15 4.88 4.51 14.96
N SER A 16 4.99 5.76 15.44
CA SER A 16 6.28 6.44 15.64
C SER A 16 7.15 5.79 16.71
N ARG A 17 6.54 5.07 17.65
CA ARG A 17 7.25 4.39 18.75
C ARG A 17 8.01 3.17 18.24
N CYS A 18 7.33 2.23 17.57
CA CYS A 18 7.96 0.99 17.13
C CYS A 18 8.48 1.01 15.70
N GLN A 19 7.96 1.89 14.85
CA GLN A 19 8.26 1.97 13.40
C GLN A 19 8.07 0.64 12.65
N ARG A 20 7.28 -0.28 13.22
CA ARG A 20 7.03 -1.65 12.71
C ARG A 20 5.55 -1.93 12.43
N ALA A 21 4.69 -0.96 12.70
CA ALA A 21 3.28 -1.03 12.38
C ALA A 21 2.87 0.19 11.58
N TRP A 22 2.03 -0.03 10.59
CA TRP A 22 1.46 1.03 9.78
C TRP A 22 -0.04 0.81 9.63
N TYR A 23 -0.77 1.90 9.65
CA TYR A 23 -2.22 1.99 9.66
C TYR A 23 -2.66 2.86 8.50
N CYS A 24 -3.86 2.66 8.01
CA CYS A 24 -4.46 3.43 6.92
C CYS A 24 -4.91 4.85 7.30
N SER A 25 -4.87 5.25 8.57
CA SER A 25 -5.08 6.62 9.04
C SER A 25 -4.62 6.78 10.48
N GLU A 26 -4.43 8.02 10.95
CA GLU A 26 -4.20 8.29 12.37
C GLU A 26 -5.39 7.85 13.22
N ASP A 27 -6.60 8.00 12.69
CA ASP A 27 -7.83 7.52 13.32
C ASP A 27 -7.82 6.01 13.52
N HIS A 28 -7.31 5.22 12.56
CA HIS A 28 -7.17 3.78 12.76
C HIS A 28 -6.06 3.43 13.76
N MET A 29 -5.03 4.26 13.86
CA MET A 29 -4.00 4.10 14.88
C MET A 29 -4.52 4.44 16.28
N HIS A 30 -5.34 5.48 16.44
CA HIS A 30 -5.75 6.00 17.76
C HIS A 30 -7.12 5.50 18.22
N LYS A 31 -8.06 5.26 17.30
CA LYS A 31 -9.42 4.84 17.63
C LYS A 31 -9.52 3.32 17.55
N VAL A 32 -10.07 2.76 18.62
CA VAL A 32 -10.72 1.45 18.60
C VAL A 32 -11.95 1.60 17.70
N VAL A 33 -11.76 1.51 16.38
CA VAL A 33 -12.90 1.40 15.47
C VAL A 33 -13.58 0.10 15.86
N THR A 34 -14.85 0.18 16.26
CA THR A 34 -15.69 -0.82 16.94
C THR A 34 -15.75 -2.22 16.33
N TYR A 35 -15.01 -2.48 15.26
CA TYR A 35 -14.92 -3.76 14.56
C TYR A 35 -13.49 -4.30 14.38
N TYR A 36 -12.43 -3.54 14.74
CA TYR A 36 -11.03 -3.97 14.63
C TYR A 36 -10.19 -3.54 15.85
N THR A 37 -9.58 -4.53 16.50
CA THR A 37 -8.84 -4.45 17.79
C THR A 37 -7.33 -4.25 17.63
N ASP A 38 -6.87 -3.77 16.48
CA ASP A 38 -5.43 -3.75 16.17
C ASP A 38 -4.64 -2.85 17.13
N TRP A 39 -5.21 -1.72 17.58
CA TRP A 39 -4.49 -0.80 18.47
C TRP A 39 -4.30 -1.34 19.90
N PRO A 40 -5.33 -1.81 20.62
CA PRO A 40 -5.13 -2.45 21.93
C PRO A 40 -4.13 -3.61 21.89
N GLN A 41 -4.17 -4.43 20.84
CA GLN A 41 -3.24 -5.54 20.67
C GLN A 41 -1.82 -5.05 20.31
N HIS A 42 -1.72 -4.00 19.48
CA HIS A 42 -0.45 -3.38 19.15
C HIS A 42 0.21 -2.79 20.40
N GLN A 43 -0.54 -2.10 21.26
CA GLN A 43 -0.01 -1.50 22.49
C GLN A 43 0.69 -2.54 23.39
N GLN A 44 0.17 -3.77 23.46
CA GLN A 44 0.77 -4.86 24.25
C GLN A 44 2.14 -5.31 23.71
N HIS A 45 2.37 -5.18 22.40
CA HIS A 45 3.58 -5.65 21.72
C HIS A 45 4.43 -4.49 21.15
N CYS A 46 4.05 -3.24 21.42
CA CYS A 46 4.68 -2.05 20.87
C CYS A 46 5.92 -1.68 21.70
N HIS A 47 7.08 -2.15 21.26
CA HIS A 47 8.37 -1.76 21.82
C HIS A 47 8.97 -0.58 21.03
N PRO A 48 9.65 0.38 21.70
CA PRO A 48 10.42 1.40 21.01
C PRO A 48 11.36 0.78 19.98
N ALA A 49 11.47 1.37 18.79
CA ALA A 49 12.58 1.07 17.90
C ALA A 49 13.86 1.33 18.68
N GLU A 50 14.78 0.36 18.73
CA GLU A 50 16.06 0.59 19.39
C GLU A 50 16.72 1.81 18.73
N PRO A 51 17.25 2.76 19.53
CA PRO A 51 18.05 3.83 18.96
C PRO A 51 19.16 3.13 18.19
N GLU A 52 19.19 3.35 16.88
CA GLU A 52 20.24 2.85 16.01
C GLU A 52 21.54 3.45 16.56
N SER A 53 22.18 2.67 17.42
CA SER A 53 23.39 3.06 18.11
C SER A 53 24.38 3.35 17.00
N MET A 54 25.13 4.45 17.11
CA MET A 54 26.21 4.77 16.18
C MET A 54 27.07 3.53 15.94
N ILE A 55 26.85 2.83 14.83
CA ILE A 55 27.60 1.65 14.43
C ILE A 55 28.46 2.09 13.26
N THR A 56 29.77 2.07 13.52
CA THR A 56 30.85 1.86 12.56
C THR A 56 30.35 1.25 11.26
N ILE A 57 30.46 2.01 10.17
CA ILE A 57 29.96 1.66 8.84
C ILE A 57 30.51 0.28 8.43
N SER A 58 29.68 -0.76 8.53
CA SER A 58 29.90 -2.03 7.86
C SER A 58 29.15 -1.98 6.52
N PRO A 59 29.76 -2.29 5.35
CA PRO A 59 29.19 -1.97 4.03
C PRO A 59 27.97 -2.82 3.61
N GLN A 60 27.35 -3.57 4.50
CA GLN A 60 26.29 -4.54 4.19
C GLN A 60 25.09 -4.45 5.14
N ALA A 61 24.73 -3.25 5.62
CA ALA A 61 23.41 -3.05 6.19
C ALA A 61 22.37 -3.14 5.07
N GLU A 62 21.94 -4.36 4.74
CA GLU A 62 20.83 -4.61 3.84
C GLU A 62 19.61 -3.82 4.36
N LEU A 63 19.15 -2.85 3.58
CA LEU A 63 17.92 -2.12 3.88
C LEU A 63 16.78 -3.13 4.03
N LYS A 64 16.34 -3.37 5.27
CA LYS A 64 15.24 -4.29 5.58
C LYS A 64 13.98 -3.80 4.86
N CYS A 65 13.65 -4.44 3.74
CA CYS A 65 12.43 -4.18 3.00
C CYS A 65 11.23 -4.72 3.77
N ILE A 66 10.11 -3.98 3.70
CA ILE A 66 8.85 -4.38 4.34
C ILE A 66 7.99 -5.04 3.29
N SER A 67 7.57 -6.28 3.52
CA SER A 67 6.67 -7.00 2.62
C SER A 67 5.21 -6.72 2.97
N VAL A 68 4.39 -6.36 1.98
CA VAL A 68 2.94 -6.19 2.20
C VAL A 68 2.11 -6.83 1.09
N MET A 69 1.02 -7.50 1.48
CA MET A 69 0.09 -8.16 0.56
C MET A 69 -0.85 -7.15 -0.12
N ARG A 70 -1.04 -7.27 -1.43
CA ARG A 70 -1.77 -6.31 -2.28
C ARG A 70 -2.59 -7.01 -3.36
N SER A 71 -3.65 -6.35 -3.83
CA SER A 71 -4.46 -6.86 -4.94
C SER A 71 -3.93 -6.34 -6.28
N CYS A 72 -3.61 -7.27 -7.17
CA CYS A 72 -3.11 -7.05 -8.52
C CYS A 72 -4.17 -7.46 -9.55
N PHE A 73 -4.48 -6.54 -10.46
CA PHE A 73 -5.46 -6.74 -11.54
C PHE A 73 -4.74 -6.83 -12.89
N LEU A 74 -4.48 -8.05 -13.32
CA LEU A 74 -3.87 -8.33 -14.62
C LEU A 74 -4.93 -8.31 -15.72
N GLN A 75 -4.65 -7.61 -16.83
CA GLN A 75 -5.56 -7.58 -18.00
C GLN A 75 -5.93 -8.98 -18.50
N THR A 76 -4.99 -9.93 -18.44
CA THR A 76 -5.16 -11.30 -18.93
C THR A 76 -5.94 -12.22 -17.97
N LYS A 77 -6.33 -11.74 -16.80
CA LYS A 77 -6.98 -12.54 -15.76
C LYS A 77 -8.34 -11.96 -15.42
N THR A 78 -9.28 -12.85 -15.09
CA THR A 78 -10.67 -12.50 -14.72
C THR A 78 -10.86 -12.35 -13.21
N ARG A 79 -9.83 -12.68 -12.41
CA ARG A 79 -9.83 -12.55 -10.95
C ARG A 79 -8.57 -11.81 -10.50
N PRO A 80 -8.66 -10.93 -9.48
CA PRO A 80 -7.48 -10.32 -8.90
C PRO A 80 -6.58 -11.38 -8.27
N LYS A 81 -5.26 -11.15 -8.33
CA LYS A 81 -4.27 -11.94 -7.61
C LYS A 81 -3.80 -11.17 -6.39
N ILE A 82 -3.65 -11.87 -5.26
CA ILE A 82 -2.94 -11.31 -4.11
C ILE A 82 -1.44 -11.50 -4.36
N ILE A 83 -0.69 -10.41 -4.28
CA ILE A 83 0.77 -10.40 -4.46
C ILE A 83 1.46 -9.79 -3.24
N THR A 84 2.71 -10.16 -3.01
CA THR A 84 3.55 -9.54 -2.00
C THR A 84 4.40 -8.46 -2.64
N VAL A 85 4.21 -7.21 -2.23
CA VAL A 85 4.98 -6.06 -2.71
C VAL A 85 6.01 -5.70 -1.64
N GLN A 86 7.27 -5.59 -2.07
CA GLN A 86 8.33 -5.05 -1.23
C GLN A 86 8.19 -3.54 -1.12
N CYS A 87 8.39 -2.98 0.06
CA CYS A 87 8.35 -1.56 0.31
C CYS A 87 9.68 -1.11 0.91
N ARG A 88 10.21 0.01 0.40
CA ARG A 88 11.34 0.67 1.04
C ARG A 88 10.87 1.40 2.29
N PRO A 89 11.57 1.23 3.42
CA PRO A 89 11.33 2.06 4.58
C PRO A 89 11.62 3.53 4.25
N PRO A 90 10.95 4.48 4.93
CA PRO A 90 11.25 5.90 4.76
C PRO A 90 12.71 6.19 5.14
N GLN A 91 13.45 6.86 4.25
CA GLN A 91 14.89 7.12 4.43
C GLN A 91 15.22 8.19 5.46
N GLN A 92 14.21 8.90 6.00
CA GLN A 92 14.42 10.00 6.93
C GLN A 92 13.48 9.86 8.14
N PRO A 93 14.00 9.77 9.37
CA PRO A 93 13.21 9.85 10.61
C PRO A 93 12.86 11.32 10.92
N SER A 94 12.45 12.11 9.92
CA SER A 94 11.88 13.43 10.17
C SER A 94 10.46 13.26 10.72
N ARG A 95 10.02 14.19 11.57
CA ARG A 95 8.79 14.11 12.39
C ARG A 95 7.46 13.94 11.62
N THR A 96 7.52 13.87 10.29
CA THR A 96 6.38 13.57 9.42
C THR A 96 6.22 12.05 9.29
N ARG A 97 5.00 11.56 9.50
CA ARG A 97 4.63 10.14 9.39
C ARG A 97 4.77 9.66 7.94
N VAL A 98 5.96 9.23 7.53
CA VAL A 98 6.20 8.78 6.15
C VAL A 98 5.87 7.29 6.00
N CYS A 99 5.12 6.97 4.96
CA CYS A 99 4.68 5.62 4.63
C CYS A 99 5.77 4.87 3.86
N PRO A 100 5.91 3.53 4.02
CA PRO A 100 6.81 2.74 3.18
C PRO A 100 6.47 2.93 1.70
N THR A 101 7.49 3.12 0.88
CA THR A 101 7.30 3.34 -0.57
C THR A 101 7.31 1.99 -1.30
N PRO A 102 6.24 1.61 -2.00
CA PRO A 102 6.18 0.32 -2.68
C PRO A 102 7.18 0.26 -3.85
N MET A 103 7.88 -0.86 -3.97
CA MET A 103 8.80 -1.16 -5.06
C MET A 103 8.01 -1.83 -6.19
N LEU A 104 7.71 -1.03 -7.22
CA LEU A 104 6.82 -1.44 -8.31
C LEU A 104 7.53 -1.76 -9.63
N GLN A 105 8.86 -1.72 -9.64
CA GLN A 105 9.68 -1.89 -10.85
C GLN A 105 9.48 -3.25 -11.54
N THR A 106 9.17 -4.31 -10.78
CA THR A 106 8.92 -5.65 -11.33
C THR A 106 7.53 -5.81 -11.95
N TYR A 107 6.68 -4.80 -11.80
CA TYR A 107 5.26 -4.84 -12.15
C TYR A 107 4.88 -3.91 -13.30
N PHE A 108 5.70 -2.90 -13.56
CA PHE A 108 5.47 -1.92 -14.61
C PHE A 108 6.72 -1.74 -15.46
N ASP A 109 6.53 -1.71 -16.78
CA ASP A 109 7.61 -1.45 -17.73
C ASP A 109 8.09 0.02 -17.68
N ASN A 110 7.22 0.93 -17.23
CA ASN A 110 7.50 2.36 -17.02
C ASN A 110 7.07 2.77 -15.61
N PRO A 111 7.58 3.91 -15.06
CA PRO A 111 7.10 4.42 -13.78
C PRO A 111 5.58 4.55 -13.75
N PRO A 112 4.88 3.91 -12.79
CA PRO A 112 3.43 3.96 -12.73
C PRO A 112 2.93 5.32 -12.29
N ASN A 113 1.77 5.71 -12.80
CA ASN A 113 1.00 6.78 -12.20
C ASN A 113 0.32 6.27 -10.94
N ASN A 114 -0.03 7.19 -10.05
CA ASN A 114 -0.75 6.87 -8.82
C ASN A 114 -1.94 7.81 -8.61
N MET A 115 -2.97 7.30 -7.92
CA MET A 115 -4.08 8.10 -7.42
C MET A 115 -4.53 7.57 -6.06
N VAL A 116 -5.17 8.42 -5.26
CA VAL A 116 -5.76 8.02 -3.98
C VAL A 116 -7.27 8.15 -4.09
N LEU A 117 -7.98 7.03 -3.98
CA LEU A 117 -9.43 7.03 -3.83
C LEU A 117 -9.78 7.15 -2.36
N THR A 118 -10.52 8.18 -2.02
CA THR A 118 -11.12 8.38 -0.69
C THR A 118 -12.63 8.13 -0.70
N GLN A 119 -13.24 8.03 -1.88
CA GLN A 119 -14.66 7.79 -2.10
C GLN A 119 -14.87 6.65 -3.09
N GLY A 120 -15.90 5.85 -2.87
CA GLY A 120 -16.35 4.83 -3.81
C GLY A 120 -17.15 5.43 -4.97
N LEU A 121 -17.53 4.58 -5.94
CA LEU A 121 -18.35 4.98 -7.09
C LEU A 121 -19.73 5.53 -6.70
N ASN A 122 -20.22 5.14 -5.52
CA ASN A 122 -21.46 5.63 -4.92
C ASN A 122 -21.28 6.96 -4.16
N LYS A 123 -20.13 7.63 -4.27
CA LYS A 123 -19.76 8.86 -3.52
C LYS A 123 -19.70 8.68 -2.01
N ILE A 124 -19.82 7.45 -1.51
CA ILE A 124 -19.63 7.16 -0.09
C ILE A 124 -18.14 7.13 0.20
N TYR A 125 -17.73 7.80 1.28
CA TYR A 125 -16.35 7.75 1.73
C TYR A 125 -15.94 6.30 2.01
N LEU A 126 -14.82 5.89 1.41
CA LEU A 126 -14.23 4.62 1.71
C LEU A 126 -13.81 4.62 3.17
N ARG A 127 -14.03 3.49 3.85
CA ARG A 127 -13.55 3.29 5.23
C ARG A 127 -12.05 3.62 5.32
N TYR A 128 -11.30 3.25 4.28
CA TYR A 128 -9.86 3.50 4.16
C TYR A 128 -9.52 3.99 2.76
N PRO A 129 -8.63 5.00 2.61
CA PRO A 129 -8.16 5.42 1.31
C PRO A 129 -7.43 4.30 0.56
N LEU A 130 -7.72 4.16 -0.73
CA LEU A 130 -7.08 3.19 -1.61
C LEU A 130 -6.10 3.92 -2.53
N GLN A 131 -4.80 3.62 -2.43
CA GLN A 131 -3.85 3.98 -3.48
C GLN A 131 -4.09 3.06 -4.64
N ILE A 132 -4.12 3.62 -5.83
CA ILE A 132 -4.12 2.86 -7.06
C ILE A 132 -2.86 3.24 -7.81
N PHE A 133 -2.11 2.23 -8.24
CA PHE A 133 -0.99 2.42 -9.15
C PHE A 133 -1.38 1.83 -10.49
N PHE A 134 -1.17 2.57 -11.57
CA PHE A 134 -1.66 2.21 -12.89
C PHE A 134 -0.71 2.68 -13.98
N SER A 135 -0.73 1.97 -15.11
CA SER A 135 0.00 2.36 -16.31
C SER A 135 -0.93 3.16 -17.22
N THR A 136 -0.55 4.37 -17.61
CA THR A 136 -1.32 5.18 -18.56
C THR A 136 -1.32 4.59 -19.96
N THR A 137 -0.25 3.89 -20.36
CA THR A 137 -0.21 3.20 -21.66
C THR A 137 -1.17 2.02 -21.70
N ALA A 138 -1.40 1.35 -20.56
CA ALA A 138 -2.35 0.26 -20.42
C ALA A 138 -3.83 0.71 -20.37
N LEU A 139 -4.07 2.02 -20.43
CA LEU A 139 -5.40 2.65 -20.50
C LEU A 139 -5.62 3.40 -21.83
N SER A 140 -4.71 3.28 -22.79
CA SER A 140 -4.83 3.94 -24.10
C SER A 140 -5.88 3.26 -25.00
N ASP A 141 -6.38 3.98 -26.02
CA ASP A 141 -7.52 3.58 -26.87
C ASP A 141 -7.39 2.24 -27.63
N ALA A 142 -6.21 1.63 -27.64
CA ALA A 142 -5.97 0.31 -28.24
C ALA A 142 -5.62 -0.79 -27.22
N SER A 143 -5.66 -0.47 -25.92
CA SER A 143 -5.32 -1.42 -24.87
C SER A 143 -6.48 -2.39 -24.60
N PRO A 144 -6.18 -3.69 -24.37
CA PRO A 144 -7.21 -4.67 -24.06
C PRO A 144 -7.87 -4.34 -22.72
N GLU A 145 -9.20 -4.47 -22.68
CA GLU A 145 -9.98 -4.27 -21.47
C GLU A 145 -9.51 -5.18 -20.34
N ASN A 146 -9.38 -4.62 -19.13
CA ASN A 146 -9.07 -5.41 -17.94
C ASN A 146 -10.33 -6.10 -17.43
N ARG A 147 -10.53 -7.36 -17.83
CA ARG A 147 -11.71 -8.15 -17.47
C ARG A 147 -11.94 -8.29 -15.97
N ALA A 148 -10.88 -8.34 -15.16
CA ALA A 148 -11.01 -8.40 -13.71
C ALA A 148 -11.58 -7.10 -13.13
N ILE A 149 -11.23 -5.94 -13.70
CA ILE A 149 -11.80 -4.65 -13.32
C ILE A 149 -13.23 -4.54 -13.83
N SER A 150 -13.44 -4.81 -15.12
CA SER A 150 -14.76 -4.74 -15.76
C SER A 150 -15.82 -5.48 -14.94
N LYS A 151 -15.52 -6.73 -14.59
CA LYS A 151 -16.40 -7.57 -13.76
C LYS A 151 -16.74 -6.99 -12.38
N ILE A 152 -15.82 -6.25 -11.74
CA ILE A 152 -16.09 -5.66 -10.41
C ILE A 152 -16.73 -4.27 -10.50
N THR A 153 -16.62 -3.60 -11.65
CA THR A 153 -17.21 -2.28 -11.90
C THR A 153 -18.53 -2.35 -12.65
N GLU A 154 -18.88 -3.50 -13.22
CA GLU A 154 -20.20 -3.74 -13.80
C GLU A 154 -21.29 -3.55 -12.73
N THR A 155 -22.16 -2.58 -12.95
CA THR A 155 -23.41 -2.47 -12.18
C THR A 155 -24.28 -3.68 -12.47
N PRO A 156 -24.76 -4.42 -11.46
CA PRO A 156 -25.77 -5.44 -11.68
C PRO A 156 -26.99 -4.76 -12.31
N ARG A 157 -27.43 -5.30 -13.46
CA ARG A 157 -28.68 -4.88 -14.12
C ARG A 157 -29.88 -5.37 -13.33
#